data_AF-B3XNJ6-F1
#
_entry.id   AF-B3XNJ6-F1
#
_cell.length_a   1.000
_cell.length_b   1.000
_cell.length_c   1.000
_cell.angle_alpha   90.00
_cell.angle_beta   90.00
_cell.angle_gamma   90.00
#
_symmetry.space_group_name_H-M   'P 1'
#
loop_
_entity.id
_entity.type
_entity.pdbx_description
1 polymer ?
#
loop_
_entity_poly.entity_id
_entity_poly.type
_entity_poly.pdbx_seq_one_letter_code
_entity_poly.pdbx_strand_id
1 'polypeptide(L)' 'MTFEEALKHEENNEPVIYNNRKYYVVGYNKSADMFTIREASGDQLFTVPIDAKVEELS' A
#
# COMPACT_ATOMS: atom_id res chain seq x y z
N MET A 1 -4.47 2.68 -7.08
CA MET A 1 -3.06 2.40 -7.43
C MET A 1 -3.08 1.29 -8.47
N THR A 2 -2.05 1.08 -9.27
CA THR A 2 -1.91 -0.11 -10.13
C THR A 2 -0.89 -1.08 -9.54
N PHE A 3 -0.86 -2.31 -10.04
CA PHE A 3 0.16 -3.29 -9.65
C PHE A 3 1.58 -2.79 -9.91
N GLU A 4 1.82 -2.18 -11.08
CA GLU A 4 3.13 -1.65 -11.47
C GLU A 4 3.57 -0.50 -10.58
N GLU A 5 2.62 0.34 -10.13
CA GLU A 5 2.89 1.40 -9.16
C GLU A 5 3.23 0.81 -7.78
N ALA A 6 2.44 -0.15 -7.28
CA ALA A 6 2.70 -0.79 -5.99
C ALA A 6 4.08 -1.46 -5.96
N LEU A 7 4.47 -2.15 -7.05
CA LEU A 7 5.78 -2.76 -7.19
C LEU A 7 6.91 -1.70 -7.16
N LYS A 8 6.75 -0.59 -7.87
CA LYS A 8 7.72 0.52 -7.81
C LYS A 8 7.85 1.10 -6.42
N HIS A 9 6.75 1.23 -5.68
CA HIS A 9 6.77 1.72 -4.30
C HIS A 9 7.53 0.77 -3.37
N GLU A 10 7.34 -0.54 -3.52
CA GLU A 10 8.07 -1.55 -2.77
C GLU A 10 9.58 -1.55 -3.12
N GLU A 11 9.92 -1.61 -4.41
CA GLU A 11 11.31 -1.69 -4.89
C GLU A 11 12.13 -0.45 -4.55
N ASN A 12 11.51 0.74 -4.65
CA ASN A 12 12.18 2.01 -4.35
C ASN A 12 12.02 2.44 -2.88
N ASN A 13 11.30 1.66 -2.07
CA ASN A 13 10.91 2.03 -0.71
C ASN A 13 10.27 3.44 -0.65
N GLU A 14 9.46 3.76 -1.66
CA GLU A 14 8.78 5.05 -1.77
C GLU A 14 7.47 5.02 -0.98
N PRO A 15 7.24 6.00 -0.09
CA PRO A 15 6.05 6.01 0.73
C PRO A 15 4.82 6.40 -0.09
N VAL A 16 3.68 5.82 0.29
CA VAL A 16 2.35 6.14 -0.20
C VAL A 16 1.57 6.86 0.90
N ILE A 17 0.77 7.86 0.52
CA ILE A 17 -0.01 8.64 1.48
C ILE A 17 -1.46 8.16 1.45
N TYR A 18 -1.96 7.68 2.58
CA TYR A 18 -3.35 7.31 2.79
C TYR A 18 -3.87 7.99 4.05
N ASN A 19 -5.03 8.65 3.99
CA ASN A 19 -5.61 9.37 5.13
C ASN A 19 -4.61 10.24 5.92
N ASN A 20 -3.81 11.03 5.18
CA ASN A 20 -2.73 11.89 5.70
C ASN A 20 -1.62 11.16 6.48
N ARG A 21 -1.55 9.84 6.39
CA ARG A 21 -0.52 9.00 6.99
C ARG A 21 0.37 8.40 5.91
N LYS A 22 1.62 8.17 6.25
CA LYS A 22 2.62 7.54 5.37
C LYS A 22 2.60 6.04 5.57
N TYR A 23 2.61 5.30 4.48
CA TYR A 23 2.74 3.85 4.47
C TYR A 23 3.80 3.43 3.46
N TYR A 24 4.33 2.23 3.63
CA TYR A 24 5.22 1.57 2.69
C TYR A 24 4.55 0.31 2.15
N VAL A 25 4.63 0.09 0.85
CA VAL A 25 4.21 -1.20 0.27
C VAL A 25 5.25 -2.24 0.65
N VAL A 26 4.80 -3.37 1.21
CA VAL A 26 5.67 -4.45 1.74
C VAL A 26 5.26 -5.83 1.22
N GLY A 27 4.38 -5.86 0.22
CA GLY A 27 4.01 -7.09 -0.47
C GLY A 27 2.77 -6.91 -1.34
N TYR A 28 2.55 -7.86 -2.23
CA TYR A 28 1.43 -7.85 -3.17
C TYR A 28 0.88 -9.25 -3.43
N ASN A 29 -0.40 -9.32 -3.78
CA ASN A 29 -1.08 -10.51 -4.25
C ASN A 29 -1.79 -10.20 -5.57
N LYS A 30 -1.12 -10.54 -6.68
CA LYS A 30 -1.63 -10.30 -8.03
C LYS A 30 -2.87 -11.15 -8.36
N SER A 31 -3.02 -12.33 -7.78
CA SER A 31 -4.19 -13.19 -8.03
C SER A 31 -5.47 -12.69 -7.35
N ALA A 32 -5.32 -11.88 -6.31
CA ALA A 32 -6.42 -11.29 -5.56
C ALA A 32 -6.56 -9.77 -5.78
N ASP A 33 -5.73 -9.19 -6.65
CA ASP A 33 -5.62 -7.73 -6.87
C ASP A 33 -5.50 -6.93 -5.54
N MET A 34 -4.64 -7.39 -4.64
CA MET A 34 -4.40 -6.75 -3.34
C MET A 34 -2.93 -6.42 -3.14
N PHE A 35 -2.65 -5.46 -2.27
CA PHE A 35 -1.31 -5.16 -1.77
C PHE A 35 -1.32 -4.98 -0.25
N THR A 36 -0.18 -5.21 0.37
CA THR A 36 0.03 -5.06 1.81
C THR A 36 0.86 -3.83 2.05
N ILE A 37 0.37 -2.95 2.93
CA ILE A 37 1.06 -1.74 3.35
C ILE A 37 1.39 -1.80 4.83
N ARG A 38 2.52 -1.20 5.20
CA ARG A 38 2.95 -0.98 6.58
C ARG A 38 2.95 0.50 6.89
N GLU A 39 2.35 0.91 8.00
CA GLU A 39 2.41 2.30 8.44
C GLU A 39 3.86 2.72 8.73
N ALA A 40 4.26 3.93 8.33
CA ALA A 40 5.64 4.40 8.53
C ALA A 40 5.96 4.65 10.01
N SER A 41 4.96 4.98 10.83
CA SER A 41 5.08 5.30 12.26
C SER A 41 4.94 4.08 13.18
N GLY A 42 4.74 2.88 12.64
CA GLY A 42 4.55 1.67 13.44
C GLY A 42 4.73 0.38 12.64
N ASP A 43 4.38 -0.75 13.26
CA ASP A 43 4.47 -2.08 12.62
C ASP A 43 3.09 -2.60 12.17
N GLN A 44 2.08 -1.71 12.10
CA GLN A 44 0.75 -2.13 11.68
C GLN A 44 0.71 -2.37 10.17
N LEU A 45 0.20 -3.55 9.81
CA LEU A 45 0.03 -4.00 8.44
C LEU A 45 -1.44 -3.95 8.03
N PHE A 46 -1.70 -3.49 6.82
CA PHE A 46 -3.03 -3.44 6.22
C PHE A 46 -2.97 -4.11 4.85
N THR A 47 -3.97 -4.91 4.53
CA THR A 47 -4.16 -5.44 3.18
C THR A 47 -5.27 -4.66 2.51
N VAL A 48 -4.95 -4.12 1.33
CA VAL A 48 -5.80 -3.20 0.59
C VAL A 48 -5.97 -3.67 -0.85
N PRO A 49 -7.19 -3.57 -1.41
CA PRO A 49 -7.42 -3.75 -2.84
C PRO A 49 -6.60 -2.75 -3.66
N ILE A 50 -6.10 -3.16 -4.84
CA ILE A 50 -5.36 -2.31 -5.79
C ILE A 50 -6.19 -1.08 -6.21
N ASP A 51 -7.48 -1.30 -6.38
CA ASP A 51 -8.49 -0.30 -6.72
C ASP A 51 -9.03 0.50 -5.53
N ALA A 52 -8.57 0.22 -4.31
CA ALA A 52 -8.98 0.96 -3.12
C ALA A 52 -8.70 2.45 -3.28
N LYS A 53 -9.73 3.26 -3.02
CA LYS A 53 -9.57 4.71 -3.03
C LYS A 53 -8.82 5.13 -1.78
N VAL A 54 -8.05 6.21 -1.94
CA VAL A 54 -7.14 6.74 -0.90
C VAL A 54 -7.86 7.04 0.43
N GLU A 55 -9.17 7.22 0.39
CA GLU A 55 -10.05 7.61 1.51
C GLU A 55 -10.57 6.41 2.34
N GLU A 56 -10.39 5.16 1.90
CA GLU A 56 -11.09 3.99 2.49
C GLU A 56 -10.36 3.35 3.69
N LEU A 57 -9.13 3.75 3.98
CA LEU A 57 -8.33 3.22 5.09
C LEU A 57 -8.64 3.94 6.43
N SER A 58 -9.89 3.80 6.90
CA SER A 58 -10.39 4.44 8.13
C SER A 58 -10.04 3.67 9.40
#